data_AF-A0A949VK85-F1
#
_entry.id   AF-A0A949VK85-F1
#
_cell.length_a   1.000
_cell.length_b   1.000
_cell.length_c   1.000
_cell.angle_alpha   90.00
_cell.angle_beta   90.00
_cell.angle_gamma   90.00
#
_symmetry.space_group_name_H-M   'P 1'
#
loop_
_entity.id
_entity.type
_entity.pdbx_description
1 polymer ?
#
loop_
_entity_poly.entity_id
_entity_poly.type
_entity_poly.pdbx_seq_one_letter_code
_entity_poly.pdbx_strand_id
1 'polypeptide(L)'
;MSSFAILKFVHVFSAMIAVGTNISYNLLLINAARRPETTVFTLKTIRFLDSRLANPSYAVTLLAGLWMAFAVPFPLMTPWILASIILYLLIAALGFGVYAPIFRKQLKLAESEGMRSRAYLQTARQGMTLVFIVTALVALIIFFMVVKPPLWGGWF
;
A
#
# COMPACT_ATOMS: atom_id res chain seq x y z
N MET A 1 -9.41 29.52 2.68
CA MET A 1 -9.46 28.24 1.92
C MET A 1 -10.66 27.45 2.41
N SER A 2 -11.38 26.72 1.55
CA SER A 2 -12.52 25.90 2.00
C SER A 2 -12.03 24.67 2.79
N SER A 3 -12.80 24.23 3.78
CA SER A 3 -12.52 23.01 4.56
C SER A 3 -12.36 21.78 3.65
N PHE A 4 -13.18 21.70 2.60
CA PHE A 4 -13.09 20.66 1.58
C PHE A 4 -11.73 20.65 0.85
N ALA A 5 -11.19 21.82 0.48
CA ALA A 5 -9.90 21.89 -0.19
C ALA A 5 -8.75 21.40 0.70
N ILE A 6 -8.81 21.70 2.01
CA ILE A 6 -7.82 21.22 2.99
C ILE A 6 -7.91 19.69 3.13
N LEU A 7 -9.11 19.14 3.27
CA LEU A 7 -9.31 17.68 3.34
C LEU A 7 -8.82 16.98 2.06
N LYS A 8 -9.10 17.55 0.89
CA LYS A 8 -8.61 17.03 -0.39
C LYS A 8 -7.09 17.05 -0.46
N PHE A 9 -6.45 18.12 -0.01
CA PHE A 9 -5.00 18.20 0.07
C PHE A 9 -4.43 17.11 0.98
N VAL A 10 -4.96 16.96 2.20
CA VAL A 10 -4.52 15.94 3.16
C VAL A 10 -4.70 14.53 2.60
N HIS A 11 -5.84 14.24 1.96
CA HIS A 11 -6.12 12.97 1.31
C HIS A 11 -5.12 12.64 0.20
N VAL A 12 -4.90 13.57 -0.74
CA VAL A 12 -3.97 13.33 -1.86
C VAL A 12 -2.53 13.24 -1.38
N PHE A 13 -2.12 14.11 -0.46
CA PHE A 13 -0.75 14.12 0.07
C PHE A 13 -0.43 12.83 0.84
N SER A 14 -1.36 12.35 1.69
CA SER A 14 -1.19 11.07 2.37
C SER A 14 -1.17 9.89 1.39
N ALA A 15 -2.00 9.90 0.35
CA ALA A 15 -1.94 8.88 -0.70
C ALA A 15 -0.57 8.88 -1.40
N MET A 16 0.00 10.05 -1.70
CA MET A 16 1.34 10.16 -2.29
C MET A 16 2.43 9.57 -1.40
N ILE A 17 2.38 9.79 -0.07
CA ILE A 17 3.35 9.19 0.87
C ILE A 17 3.23 7.66 0.87
N ALA A 18 2.00 7.14 0.93
CA ALA A 18 1.76 5.69 0.92
C ALA A 18 2.25 5.03 -0.38
N VAL A 19 2.01 5.65 -1.54
CA VAL A 19 2.47 5.13 -2.83
C VAL A 19 3.98 5.24 -2.98
N GLY A 20 4.54 6.39 -2.62
CA GLY A 20 5.98 6.64 -2.71
C GLY A 20 6.80 5.67 -1.87
N THR A 21 6.30 5.33 -0.66
CA THR A 21 6.92 4.31 0.19
C THR A 21 6.86 2.91 -0.45
N ASN A 22 5.70 2.46 -0.94
CA ASN A 22 5.57 1.17 -1.61
C ASN A 22 6.46 1.01 -2.84
N ILE A 23 6.53 2.03 -3.71
CA ILE A 23 7.42 2.02 -4.87
C ILE A 23 8.88 1.90 -4.41
N SER A 24 9.26 2.67 -3.38
CA SER A 24 10.61 2.63 -2.82
C SER A 24 10.98 1.24 -2.27
N TYR A 25 10.04 0.51 -1.66
CA TYR A 25 10.32 -0.83 -1.14
C TYR A 25 10.74 -1.82 -2.22
N ASN A 26 10.09 -1.78 -3.39
CA ASN A 26 10.48 -2.62 -4.52
C ASN A 26 11.94 -2.37 -4.92
N LEU A 27 12.32 -1.09 -5.04
CA LEU A 27 13.69 -0.70 -5.39
C LEU A 27 14.70 -1.12 -4.33
N LEU A 28 14.36 -0.92 -3.05
CA LEU A 28 15.21 -1.32 -1.92
C LEU A 28 15.42 -2.84 -1.88
N LEU A 29 14.36 -3.63 -2.08
CA LEU A 29 14.43 -5.09 -2.09
C LEU A 29 15.22 -5.63 -3.30
N ILE A 30 15.04 -5.04 -4.48
CA ILE A 30 15.84 -5.39 -5.68
C ILE A 30 17.32 -5.12 -5.44
N ASN A 31 17.65 -3.96 -4.83
CA ASN A 31 19.04 -3.63 -4.52
C ASN A 31 19.62 -4.55 -3.45
N ALA A 32 18.86 -4.85 -2.39
CA ALA A 32 19.26 -5.77 -1.33
C ALA A 32 19.50 -7.20 -1.85
N ALA A 33 18.70 -7.67 -2.82
CA ALA A 33 18.91 -8.98 -3.44
C ALA A 33 20.26 -9.11 -4.15
N ARG A 34 20.85 -8.00 -4.61
CA ARG A 34 22.20 -7.97 -5.23
C ARG A 34 23.33 -7.93 -4.20
N ARG A 35 23.03 -7.52 -2.97
CA ARG A 35 23.99 -7.27 -1.87
C ARG A 35 23.46 -7.91 -0.59
N PRO A 36 23.57 -9.24 -0.46
CA PRO A 36 22.98 -9.98 0.64
C PRO A 36 23.28 -9.37 2.01
N GLU A 37 24.49 -8.87 2.23
CA GLU A 37 24.93 -8.20 3.45
C GLU A 37 24.03 -7.03 3.91
N THR A 38 23.32 -6.37 2.99
CA THR A 38 22.42 -5.25 3.29
C THR A 38 20.97 -5.65 3.58
N THR A 39 20.60 -6.90 3.31
CA THR A 39 19.20 -7.35 3.31
C THR A 39 18.50 -7.17 4.65
N VAL A 40 19.15 -7.57 5.76
CA VAL A 40 18.54 -7.46 7.09
C VAL A 40 18.32 -5.99 7.46
N PHE A 41 19.30 -5.13 7.14
CA PHE A 41 19.16 -3.68 7.32
C PHE A 41 17.99 -3.15 6.48
N THR A 42 17.92 -3.49 5.19
CA THR A 42 16.83 -3.10 4.30
C THR A 42 15.46 -3.54 4.80
N LEU A 43 15.30 -4.79 5.25
CA LEU A 43 14.04 -5.27 5.81
C LEU A 43 13.66 -4.47 7.08
N LYS A 44 14.62 -4.20 7.98
CA LYS A 44 14.36 -3.36 9.16
C LYS A 44 13.97 -1.93 8.79
N THR A 45 14.59 -1.35 7.76
CA THR A 45 14.22 -0.03 7.21
C THR A 45 12.81 -0.03 6.64
N ILE A 46 12.43 -1.03 5.83
CA ILE A 46 11.07 -1.15 5.28
C ILE A 46 10.05 -1.24 6.41
N ARG A 47 10.29 -2.06 7.43
CA ARG A 47 9.40 -2.16 8.60
C ARG A 47 9.24 -0.81 9.32
N PHE A 48 10.32 -0.06 9.47
CA PHE A 48 10.28 1.27 10.07
C PHE A 48 9.41 2.21 9.24
N LEU A 49 9.64 2.28 7.93
CA LEU A 49 8.86 3.09 6.99
C LEU A 49 7.37 2.69 6.99
N ASP A 50 7.07 1.40 7.04
CA ASP A 50 5.68 0.89 7.13
C ASP A 50 4.98 1.41 8.38
N SER A 51 5.64 1.28 9.53
CA SER A 51 5.06 1.65 10.82
C SER A 51 4.90 3.16 11.01
N ARG A 52 5.78 3.98 10.40
CA ARG A 52 5.85 5.42 10.64
C ARG A 52 5.30 6.28 9.52
N LEU A 53 5.29 5.79 8.28
CA LEU A 53 4.88 6.55 7.11
C LEU A 53 3.74 5.87 6.37
N ALA A 54 3.95 4.65 5.84
CA ALA A 54 2.99 4.04 4.93
C ALA A 54 1.64 3.75 5.61
N ASN A 55 1.63 2.99 6.71
CA ASN A 55 0.39 2.60 7.40
C ASN A 55 -0.38 3.81 7.97
N PRO A 56 0.27 4.80 8.63
CA PRO A 56 -0.41 6.03 9.01
C PRO A 56 -0.99 6.79 7.80
N SER A 57 -0.24 6.85 6.69
CA SER A 57 -0.67 7.56 5.49
C SER A 57 -1.86 6.88 4.81
N TYR A 58 -1.90 5.54 4.79
CA TYR A 58 -3.08 4.78 4.40
C TYR A 58 -4.29 5.16 5.25
N ALA A 59 -4.17 5.07 6.58
CA ALA A 59 -5.26 5.43 7.48
C ALA A 59 -5.77 6.87 7.27
N VAL A 60 -4.86 7.84 7.15
CA VAL A 60 -5.22 9.25 6.88
C VAL A 60 -5.89 9.39 5.52
N THR A 61 -5.41 8.69 4.48
CA THR A 61 -6.02 8.71 3.14
C THR A 61 -7.48 8.24 3.22
N LEU A 62 -7.74 7.09 3.86
CA LEU A 62 -9.09 6.55 3.98
C LEU A 62 -10.00 7.49 4.77
N LEU A 63 -9.56 7.94 5.95
CA LEU A 63 -10.36 8.80 6.83
C LEU A 63 -10.69 10.14 6.15
N ALA A 64 -9.70 10.78 5.52
CA ALA A 64 -9.93 12.02 4.79
C ALA A 64 -10.84 11.83 3.57
N GLY A 65 -10.71 10.70 2.87
CA GLY A 65 -11.57 10.35 1.73
C GLY A 65 -13.03 10.16 2.13
N LEU A 66 -13.28 9.39 3.18
CA LEU A 66 -14.62 9.18 3.75
C LEU A 66 -15.21 10.49 4.26
N TRP A 67 -14.42 11.31 4.97
CA TRP A 67 -14.89 12.61 5.44
C TRP A 67 -15.33 13.50 4.28
N MET A 68 -14.57 13.57 3.19
CA MET A 68 -14.99 14.33 2.01
C MET A 68 -16.31 13.82 1.41
N ALA A 69 -16.52 12.50 1.36
CA ALA A 69 -17.75 11.90 0.84
C ALA A 69 -18.98 12.16 1.73
N PHE A 70 -18.80 12.34 3.04
CA PHE A 70 -19.87 12.74 3.95
C PHE A 70 -20.09 14.26 3.97
N ALA A 71 -19.03 15.06 3.79
CA ALA A 71 -19.11 16.53 3.83
C ALA A 71 -19.75 17.13 2.59
N VAL A 72 -19.47 16.55 1.42
CA VAL A 72 -20.21 16.80 0.17
C VAL A 72 -20.93 15.50 -0.09
N PRO A 73 -22.27 15.42 0.01
CA PRO A 73 -23.05 14.17 0.06
C PRO A 73 -22.99 13.38 -1.26
N PHE A 74 -21.80 12.93 -1.61
CA PHE A 74 -21.51 12.07 -2.73
C PHE A 74 -21.97 10.66 -2.36
N PRO A 75 -22.79 10.00 -3.19
CA PRO A 75 -23.20 8.64 -2.91
C PRO A 75 -21.97 7.73 -2.84
N LEU A 76 -21.76 7.04 -1.71
CA LEU A 76 -20.68 6.04 -1.58
C LEU A 76 -20.83 4.89 -2.58
N MET A 77 -22.05 4.67 -3.07
CA MET A 77 -22.39 3.70 -4.11
C MET A 77 -21.98 4.15 -5.52
N THR A 78 -21.42 5.36 -5.67
CA THR A 78 -20.87 5.81 -6.94
C THR A 78 -19.80 4.80 -7.40
N PRO A 79 -19.86 4.28 -8.64
CA PRO A 79 -19.14 3.08 -9.03
C PRO A 79 -17.64 3.09 -8.72
N TRP A 80 -16.93 4.15 -9.13
CA TRP A 80 -15.50 4.27 -8.88
C TRP A 80 -15.16 4.47 -7.40
N ILE A 81 -16.05 5.07 -6.60
CA ILE A 81 -15.87 5.23 -5.15
C ILE A 81 -16.01 3.87 -4.47
N LEU A 82 -17.10 3.15 -4.75
CA LEU A 82 -17.35 1.83 -4.16
C LEU A 82 -16.25 0.85 -4.54
N ALA A 83 -15.86 0.80 -5.82
CA ALA A 83 -14.77 -0.06 -6.28
C ALA A 83 -13.45 0.27 -5.59
N SER A 84 -13.14 1.55 -5.40
CA SER A 84 -11.93 1.97 -4.69
C SER A 84 -11.96 1.59 -3.21
N ILE A 85 -13.10 1.69 -2.54
CA ILE A 85 -13.25 1.26 -1.14
C ILE A 85 -13.06 -0.26 -1.03
N ILE A 86 -13.66 -1.05 -1.92
CA ILE A 86 -13.49 -2.51 -1.95
C ILE A 86 -12.02 -2.88 -2.15
N LEU A 87 -11.35 -2.27 -3.14
CA LEU A 87 -9.92 -2.48 -3.39
C LEU A 87 -9.07 -2.08 -2.18
N TYR A 88 -9.42 -0.99 -1.50
CA TYR A 88 -8.73 -0.52 -0.31
C TYR A 88 -8.85 -1.55 0.83
N LEU A 89 -10.05 -2.06 1.08
CA LEU A 89 -10.28 -3.11 2.08
C LEU A 89 -9.55 -4.41 1.74
N LEU A 90 -9.50 -4.77 0.45
CA LEU A 90 -8.72 -5.91 -0.03
C LEU A 90 -7.22 -5.72 0.26
N ILE A 91 -6.66 -4.55 -0.03
CA ILE A 91 -5.25 -4.24 0.27
C ILE A 91 -5.00 -4.34 1.77
N ALA A 92 -5.89 -3.78 2.61
CA ALA A 92 -5.75 -3.87 4.06
C ALA A 92 -5.77 -5.34 4.53
N ALA A 93 -6.69 -6.16 4.01
CA ALA A 93 -6.77 -7.58 4.33
C ALA A 93 -5.51 -8.35 3.88
N LEU A 94 -4.99 -8.08 2.68
CA LEU A 94 -3.73 -8.65 2.20
C LEU A 94 -2.54 -8.22 3.07
N GLY A 95 -2.50 -6.96 3.49
CA GLY A 95 -1.46 -6.40 4.35
C GLY A 95 -1.41 -7.09 5.72
N PHE A 96 -2.55 -7.15 6.42
CA PHE A 96 -2.62 -7.74 7.75
C PHE A 96 -2.58 -9.27 7.73
N GLY A 97 -3.32 -9.90 6.80
CA GLY A 97 -3.52 -11.34 6.77
C GLY A 97 -2.41 -12.12 6.08
N VAL A 98 -1.73 -11.53 5.09
CA VAL A 98 -0.76 -12.26 4.25
C VAL A 98 0.63 -11.66 4.35
N TYR A 99 0.76 -10.33 4.19
CA TYR A 99 2.06 -9.67 4.17
C TYR A 99 2.75 -9.71 5.53
N ALA A 100 2.06 -9.34 6.60
CA ALA A 100 2.67 -9.33 7.94
C ALA A 100 3.24 -10.70 8.39
N PRO A 101 2.55 -11.84 8.19
CA PRO A 101 3.12 -13.15 8.46
C PRO A 101 4.33 -13.50 7.58
N ILE A 102 4.25 -13.26 6.27
CA ILE A 102 5.34 -13.54 5.32
C ILE A 102 6.58 -12.73 5.68
N PHE A 103 6.40 -11.44 5.98
CA PHE A 103 7.48 -10.54 6.33
C PHE A 103 8.19 -10.96 7.63
N ARG A 104 7.41 -11.35 8.67
CA ARG A 104 7.96 -11.88 9.93
C ARG A 104 8.75 -13.17 9.69
N LYS A 105 8.21 -14.08 8.86
CA LYS A 105 8.90 -15.31 8.47
C LYS A 105 10.19 -15.03 7.71
N GLN A 106 10.17 -14.09 6.77
CA GLN A 106 11.34 -13.68 5.99
C GLN A 106 12.46 -13.14 6.90
N LEU A 107 12.13 -12.28 7.85
CA LEU A 107 13.10 -11.73 8.80
C LEU A 107 13.70 -12.82 9.69
N LYS A 108 12.86 -13.73 10.22
CA LYS A 108 13.33 -14.86 11.05
C LYS A 108 14.30 -15.76 10.27
N LEU A 109 13.96 -16.12 9.04
CA LEU A 109 14.80 -16.96 8.18
C LEU A 109 16.12 -16.28 7.82
N ALA A 110 16.09 -14.96 7.58
CA ALA A 110 17.30 -14.18 7.31
C ALA A 110 18.26 -14.22 8.50
N GLU A 111 17.75 -14.19 9.73
CA GLU A 111 18.54 -14.21 10.97
C GLU A 111 19.00 -15.63 11.35
N SER A 112 18.20 -16.68 11.12
CA SER A 112 18.51 -18.04 11.60
C SER A 112 19.24 -18.93 10.60
N GLU A 113 18.80 -18.95 9.33
CA GLU A 113 19.32 -19.87 8.31
C GLU A 113 20.23 -19.16 7.29
N GLY A 114 20.25 -17.84 7.34
CA GLY A 114 20.98 -17.01 6.41
C GLY A 114 20.29 -16.83 5.06
N MET A 115 20.69 -15.77 4.36
CA MET A 115 19.99 -15.24 3.19
C MET A 115 20.17 -16.08 1.91
N ARG A 116 20.99 -17.14 1.98
CA ARG A 116 21.20 -18.09 0.89
C ARG A 116 20.37 -19.37 1.04
N SER A 117 19.62 -19.52 2.15
CA SER A 117 18.78 -20.70 2.33
C SER A 117 17.64 -20.72 1.30
N ARG A 118 17.28 -21.93 0.82
CA ARG A 118 16.16 -22.08 -0.14
C ARG A 118 14.84 -21.57 0.46
N ALA A 119 14.63 -21.80 1.76
CA ALA A 119 13.45 -21.34 2.48
C ALA A 119 13.36 -19.81 2.52
N TYR A 120 14.49 -19.13 2.75
CA TYR A 120 14.56 -17.66 2.69
C TYR A 120 14.21 -17.16 1.27
N LEU A 121 14.84 -17.71 0.24
CA LEU A 121 14.63 -17.26 -1.14
C LEU A 121 13.19 -17.45 -1.60
N GLN A 122 12.54 -18.56 -1.22
CA GLN A 122 11.12 -18.79 -1.53
C GLN A 122 10.22 -17.75 -0.83
N THR A 123 10.47 -17.48 0.46
CA THR A 123 9.69 -16.50 1.23
C THR A 123 9.93 -15.07 0.70
N ALA A 124 11.16 -14.74 0.31
CA ALA A 124 11.50 -13.44 -0.28
C ALA A 124 10.80 -13.20 -1.62
N ARG A 125 10.68 -14.23 -2.47
CA ARG A 125 9.91 -14.15 -3.74
C ARG A 125 8.43 -13.89 -3.46
N GLN A 126 7.83 -14.61 -2.52
CA GLN A 126 6.44 -14.38 -2.12
C GLN A 126 6.22 -12.94 -1.60
N GLY A 127 7.13 -12.45 -0.76
CA GLY A 127 7.11 -11.07 -0.28
C GLY A 127 7.19 -10.05 -1.42
N MET A 128 8.12 -10.23 -2.36
CA MET A 128 8.27 -9.35 -3.52
C MET A 128 7.04 -9.35 -4.43
N THR A 129 6.47 -10.52 -4.73
CA THR A 129 5.22 -10.62 -5.49
C THR A 129 4.07 -9.89 -4.80
N LEU A 130 3.96 -10.02 -3.47
CA LEU A 130 2.89 -9.36 -2.72
C LEU A 130 3.05 -7.84 -2.70
N VAL A 131 4.27 -7.31 -2.51
CA VAL A 131 4.54 -5.87 -2.59
C VAL A 131 4.19 -5.34 -3.99
N PHE A 132 4.54 -6.08 -5.05
CA PHE A 132 4.19 -5.72 -6.42
C PHE A 132 2.66 -5.68 -6.64
N ILE A 133 1.94 -6.72 -6.21
CA ILE A 133 0.47 -6.79 -6.30
C ILE A 133 -0.16 -5.61 -5.55
N VAL A 134 0.25 -5.36 -4.31
CA VAL A 134 -0.27 -4.24 -3.51
C VAL A 134 0.00 -2.91 -4.21
N THR A 135 1.21 -2.70 -4.75
CA THR A 135 1.56 -1.49 -5.49
C THR A 135 0.65 -1.30 -6.71
N ALA A 136 0.38 -2.37 -7.47
CA ALA A 136 -0.51 -2.33 -8.62
C ALA A 136 -1.97 -2.03 -8.23
N LEU A 137 -2.48 -2.63 -7.16
CA LEU A 137 -3.84 -2.36 -6.65
C LEU A 137 -3.98 -0.91 -6.18
N VAL A 138 -2.95 -0.35 -5.52
CA VAL A 138 -2.94 1.06 -5.11
C VAL A 138 -2.94 1.99 -6.33
N ALA A 139 -2.15 1.68 -7.35
CA ALA A 139 -2.15 2.44 -8.61
C ALA A 139 -3.53 2.39 -9.29
N LEU A 140 -4.23 1.24 -9.24
CA LEU A 140 -5.59 1.10 -9.74
C LEU A 140 -6.60 1.97 -8.96
N ILE A 141 -6.48 2.04 -7.63
CA ILE A 141 -7.31 2.95 -6.80
C ILE A 141 -7.08 4.41 -7.21
N ILE A 142 -5.82 4.80 -7.43
CA ILE A 142 -5.50 6.16 -7.88
C ILE A 142 -6.13 6.43 -9.25
N PHE A 143 -6.03 5.47 -10.18
CA PHE A 143 -6.68 5.57 -11.48
C PHE A 143 -8.19 5.78 -11.35
N PHE A 144 -8.88 5.03 -10.48
CA PHE A 144 -10.31 5.22 -10.22
C PHE A 144 -10.64 6.61 -9.64
N MET A 145 -9.82 7.11 -8.72
CA MET A 145 -10.03 8.41 -8.09
C MET A 145 -9.73 9.61 -9.02
N VAL A 146 -8.78 9.44 -9.94
CA VAL A 146 -8.37 10.48 -10.89
C VAL A 146 -9.25 10.49 -12.13
N VAL A 147 -9.39 9.32 -12.78
CA VAL A 147 -10.07 9.19 -14.08
C VAL A 147 -11.59 9.06 -13.92
N LYS A 148 -12.05 8.51 -12.77
CA LYS A 148 -13.48 8.31 -12.47
C LYS A 148 -14.22 7.57 -13.59
N PRO A 149 -13.73 6.38 -13.99
CA PRO A 149 -14.33 5.66 -15.11
C PRO A 149 -15.78 5.25 -14.79
N PRO A 150 -16.68 5.26 -15.79
CA PRO A 150 -18.03 4.73 -15.63
C PRO A 150 -17.95 3.19 -15.61
N LEU A 151 -17.74 2.62 -14.42
CA LEU A 151 -17.59 1.17 -14.26
C LEU A 151 -18.92 0.41 -14.50
N TRP A 152 -20.03 0.97 -14.01
CA TRP A 152 -21.39 0.50 -14.25
C TRP A 152 -22.38 1.64 -14.02
N GLY A 153 -23.49 1.67 -14.77
CA GLY A 153 -24.43 2.80 -14.74
C GLY A 153 -23.86 4.02 -15.46
N GLY A 154 -24.48 4.41 -16.58
CA GLY A 154 -24.11 5.63 -17.30
C GLY A 154 -24.29 6.87 -16.43
N TRP A 155 -23.48 7.90 -16.71
CA TRP A 155 -23.39 9.17 -16.00
C TRP A 155 -24.75 9.76 -15.59
N PHE A 156 -24.87 10.12 -14.31
CA PHE A 156 -25.71 11.26 -13.93
C PHE A 156 -25.06 12.55 -14.46
#